data_AF-A5L2K9-F1
#
_entry.id   AF-A5L2K9-F1
#
_cell.length_a   1.000
_cell.length_b   1.000
_cell.length_c   1.000
_cell.angle_alpha   90.00
_cell.angle_beta   90.00
_cell.angle_gamma   90.00
#
_symmetry.space_group_name_H-M   'P 1'
#
loop_
_entity.id
_entity.type
_entity.pdbx_description
1 polymer ?
#
loop_
_entity_poly.entity_id
_entity_poly.type
_entity_poly.pdbx_seq_one_letter_code
_entity_poly.pdbx_strand_id
1 'polypeptide(L)'
;MNTAIKDLTLSTNTKIRVSDKENTKSENLTEYLVEAIVNGELPPGSKISEPELAKRFEVSRGPLREAIMRVEGLGLIERIPHVGARVITFSADKLLELYAVREL
;
A
#
# COMPACT_ATOMS: atom_id res chain seq x y z
N MET A 1 11.22 -54.53 -7.26
CA MET A 1 9.76 -54.27 -7.22
C MET A 1 9.47 -53.41 -5.99
N ASN A 2 9.05 -52.17 -6.24
CA ASN A 2 8.48 -51.10 -5.39
C ASN A 2 9.02 -50.90 -3.96
N THR A 3 9.71 -49.80 -3.63
CA THR A 3 9.39 -48.35 -3.73
C THR A 3 8.29 -47.90 -2.76
N ALA A 4 8.66 -46.92 -1.93
CA ALA A 4 7.84 -46.01 -1.14
C ALA A 4 7.07 -46.58 0.06
N ILE A 5 7.67 -46.47 1.26
CA ILE A 5 7.05 -45.74 2.38
C ILE A 5 8.16 -44.93 3.08
N LYS A 6 8.53 -43.84 2.40
CA LYS A 6 8.98 -42.60 3.04
C LYS A 6 7.70 -41.88 3.51
N ASP A 7 7.81 -40.93 4.43
CA ASP A 7 6.76 -40.05 4.98
C ASP A 7 6.36 -40.49 6.39
N LEU A 8 7.26 -40.34 7.38
CA LEU A 8 7.50 -39.08 8.07
C LEU A 8 6.18 -38.44 8.53
N THR A 9 5.74 -38.88 9.71
CA THR A 9 5.09 -38.05 10.74
C THR A 9 4.14 -36.96 10.24
N LEU A 10 2.86 -37.30 10.33
CA LEU A 10 1.77 -36.42 10.75
C LEU A 10 2.23 -35.06 11.32
N SER A 11 2.17 -34.01 10.51
CA SER A 11 1.82 -32.68 11.01
C SER A 11 1.08 -31.92 9.91
N THR A 12 -0.22 -31.84 10.13
CA THR A 12 -1.24 -31.20 9.32
C THR A 12 -0.97 -29.70 9.17
N ASN A 13 -0.78 -29.31 7.91
CA ASN A 13 -0.60 -27.96 7.39
C ASN A 13 -1.74 -26.99 7.78
N THR A 14 -1.58 -26.24 8.89
CA THR A 14 -2.57 -25.25 9.38
C THR A 14 -1.95 -23.86 9.57
N LYS A 15 -1.16 -23.36 8.62
CA LYS A 15 -0.58 -21.98 8.69
C LYS A 15 -0.89 -21.05 7.51
N ILE A 16 -1.68 -21.47 6.52
CA ILE A 16 -1.85 -20.70 5.26
C ILE A 16 -2.99 -19.67 5.30
N ARG A 17 -3.93 -19.69 6.27
CA ARG A 17 -5.18 -18.91 6.15
C ARG A 17 -5.18 -17.48 6.69
N VAL A 18 -4.13 -17.02 7.38
CA VAL A 18 -4.13 -15.70 8.04
C VAL A 18 -3.53 -14.60 7.14
N SER A 19 -2.64 -14.95 6.20
CA SER A 19 -1.94 -13.99 5.32
C SER A 19 -2.81 -13.44 4.18
N ASP A 20 -3.71 -14.25 3.63
CA ASP A 20 -4.43 -13.88 2.40
C ASP A 20 -5.42 -12.74 2.66
N LYS A 21 -6.06 -12.75 3.83
CA LYS A 21 -7.10 -11.76 4.17
C LYS A 21 -6.53 -10.37 4.49
N GLU A 22 -5.34 -10.31 5.09
CA GLU A 22 -4.66 -9.03 5.38
C GLU A 22 -4.03 -8.44 4.11
N ASN A 23 -3.46 -9.30 3.22
CA ASN A 23 -2.96 -8.86 1.92
C ASN A 23 -4.05 -8.24 1.06
N THR A 24 -5.22 -8.88 0.95
CA THR A 24 -6.34 -8.32 0.17
C THR A 24 -6.83 -6.98 0.73
N LYS A 25 -6.84 -6.80 2.06
CA LYS A 25 -7.21 -5.51 2.67
C LYS A 25 -6.19 -4.43 2.34
N SER A 26 -4.91 -4.76 2.42
CA SER A 26 -3.79 -3.86 2.09
C SER A 26 -3.80 -3.47 0.61
N GLU A 27 -4.08 -4.42 -0.29
CA GLU A 27 -4.23 -4.20 -1.74
C GLU A 27 -5.41 -3.27 -2.04
N ASN A 28 -6.60 -3.58 -1.54
CA ASN A 28 -7.79 -2.73 -1.75
C ASN A 28 -7.58 -1.29 -1.23
N LEU A 29 -6.90 -1.14 -0.09
CA LEU A 29 -6.55 0.19 0.45
C LEU A 29 -5.54 0.92 -0.44
N THR A 30 -4.59 0.19 -1.03
CA THR A 30 -3.61 0.74 -1.97
C THR A 30 -4.33 1.29 -3.20
N GLU A 31 -5.21 0.49 -3.81
CA GLU A 31 -6.01 0.88 -4.97
C GLU A 31 -6.87 2.11 -4.66
N TYR A 32 -7.59 2.10 -3.54
CA TYR A 32 -8.39 3.24 -3.10
C TYR A 32 -7.57 4.52 -2.96
N LEU A 33 -6.41 4.45 -2.29
CA LEU A 33 -5.55 5.62 -2.08
C LEU A 33 -5.03 6.18 -3.41
N VAL A 34 -4.64 5.31 -4.35
CA VAL A 34 -4.20 5.72 -5.68
C VAL A 34 -5.34 6.44 -6.42
N GLU A 35 -6.53 5.83 -6.48
CA GLU A 35 -7.69 6.43 -7.15
C GLU A 35 -8.08 7.76 -6.51
N ALA A 36 -8.14 7.83 -5.19
CA ALA A 36 -8.49 9.06 -4.47
C ALA A 36 -7.49 10.20 -4.72
N ILE A 37 -6.19 9.89 -4.83
CA ILE A 37 -5.16 10.88 -5.18
C ILE A 37 -5.30 11.32 -6.64
N VAL A 38 -5.45 10.38 -7.57
CA VAL A 38 -5.56 10.65 -9.02
C VAL A 38 -6.81 11.46 -9.34
N ASN A 39 -7.94 11.16 -8.69
CA ASN A 39 -9.20 11.87 -8.85
C ASN A 39 -9.26 13.19 -8.09
N GLY A 40 -8.25 13.51 -7.27
CA GLY A 40 -8.19 14.74 -6.48
C GLY A 40 -9.06 14.76 -5.23
N GLU A 41 -9.66 13.62 -4.85
CA GLU A 41 -10.37 13.47 -3.56
C GLU A 41 -9.41 13.66 -2.37
N LEU A 42 -8.16 13.20 -2.54
CA LEU A 42 -7.03 13.52 -1.67
C LEU A 42 -6.13 14.52 -2.42
N PRO A 43 -6.32 15.83 -2.22
CA PRO A 43 -5.63 16.82 -3.03
C PRO A 43 -4.13 16.86 -2.75
N PRO A 44 -3.31 17.33 -3.70
CA PRO A 44 -1.88 17.53 -3.51
C PRO A 44 -1.59 18.33 -2.23
N GLY A 45 -0.65 17.86 -1.42
CA GLY A 45 -0.30 18.50 -0.15
C GLY A 45 -1.33 18.30 0.96
N SER A 46 -2.36 17.48 0.77
CA SER A 46 -3.26 17.10 1.85
C SER A 46 -2.60 16.08 2.79
N LYS A 47 -2.93 16.17 4.08
CA LYS A 47 -2.50 15.20 5.08
C LYS A 47 -3.37 13.96 5.01
N ILE A 48 -2.74 12.80 5.09
CA ILE A 48 -3.41 11.50 5.18
C ILE A 48 -3.48 11.10 6.65
N SER A 49 -4.71 11.00 7.15
CA SER A 49 -4.98 10.61 8.54
C SER A 49 -5.09 9.09 8.67
N GLU A 50 -4.00 8.43 9.07
CA GLU A 50 -4.01 6.98 9.33
C GLU A 50 -5.12 6.56 10.32
N PRO A 51 -5.36 7.26 11.45
CA PRO A 51 -6.44 6.88 12.37
C PRO A 51 -7.84 6.97 11.75
N GLU A 52 -8.07 7.98 10.91
CA GLU A 52 -9.36 8.19 10.25
C GLU A 52 -9.60 7.12 9.18
N LEU A 53 -8.60 6.83 8.36
CA LEU A 53 -8.69 5.76 7.35
C LEU A 53 -8.87 4.39 8.01
N ALA A 54 -8.15 4.10 9.10
CA ALA A 54 -8.34 2.84 9.83
C ALA A 54 -9.78 2.66 10.32
N LYS A 55 -10.40 3.75 10.82
CA LYS A 55 -11.79 3.77 11.26
C LYS A 55 -12.75 3.63 10.08
N ARG A 56 -12.53 4.36 8.98
CA ARG A 56 -13.41 4.38 7.80
C ARG A 56 -13.47 3.01 7.11
N PHE A 57 -12.33 2.32 7.02
CA PHE A 57 -12.23 1.04 6.33
C PHE A 57 -12.35 -0.16 7.28
N GLU A 58 -12.59 0.07 8.58
CA GLU A 58 -12.69 -0.98 9.62
C GLU A 58 -11.50 -1.95 9.57
N VAL A 59 -10.30 -1.39 9.42
CA VAL A 59 -9.05 -2.14 9.33
C VAL A 59 -8.15 -1.90 10.53
N SER A 60 -7.27 -2.86 10.80
CA SER A 60 -6.19 -2.68 11.76
C SER A 60 -5.13 -1.73 11.18
N ARG A 61 -4.18 -1.32 12.03
CA ARG A 61 -3.07 -0.44 11.61
C ARG A 61 -2.07 -1.13 10.67
N GLY A 62 -2.02 -2.45 10.64
CA GLY A 62 -1.08 -3.23 9.82
C GLY A 62 -1.31 -3.04 8.32
N PRO A 63 -2.46 -3.47 7.78
CA PRO A 63 -2.81 -3.33 6.36
C PRO A 63 -2.77 -1.89 5.89
N LEU A 64 -3.22 -0.95 6.73
CA LEU A 64 -3.20 0.46 6.37
C LEU A 64 -1.78 0.99 6.23
N ARG A 65 -0.88 0.61 7.14
CA ARG A 65 0.53 1.01 7.05
C ARG A 65 1.18 0.43 5.81
N GLU A 66 0.91 -0.83 5.49
CA GLU A 66 1.42 -1.47 4.27
C GLU A 66 0.90 -0.77 3.00
N ALA A 67 -0.40 -0.46 2.94
CA ALA A 67 -0.98 0.27 1.82
C ALA A 67 -0.30 1.62 1.63
N ILE A 68 -0.12 2.39 2.73
CA ILE A 68 0.57 3.69 2.67
C ILE A 68 2.03 3.51 2.23
N MET A 69 2.73 2.49 2.72
CA MET A 69 4.11 2.20 2.29
C MET A 69 4.19 1.85 0.79
N ARG A 70 3.21 1.13 0.25
CA ARG A 70 3.15 0.83 -1.20
C ARG A 70 2.93 2.09 -2.00
N VAL A 71 1.97 2.94 -1.61
CA VAL A 71 1.68 4.20 -2.31
C VAL A 71 2.84 5.22 -2.17
N GLU A 72 3.54 5.22 -1.03
CA GLU A 72 4.80 5.94 -0.84
C GLU A 72 5.90 5.43 -1.80
N GLY A 73 6.00 4.11 -1.99
CA GLY A 73 6.89 3.51 -2.99
C GLY A 73 6.54 3.86 -4.44
N LEU A 74 5.29 4.20 -4.73
CA LEU A 74 4.85 4.76 -6.03
C LEU A 74 5.16 6.26 -6.16
N GLY A 75 5.64 6.91 -5.10
CA GLY A 75 5.96 8.34 -5.08
C GLY A 75 4.74 9.25 -5.02
N LEU A 76 3.55 8.76 -4.66
CA LEU A 76 2.33 9.58 -4.56
C LEU A 76 2.14 10.18 -3.17
N ILE A 77 2.80 9.62 -2.16
CA ILE A 77 2.76 10.04 -0.76
C ILE A 77 4.18 10.18 -0.24
N GLU A 78 4.41 11.16 0.63
CA GLU A 78 5.63 11.29 1.43
C GLU A 78 5.31 11.27 2.93
N ARG A 79 6.26 10.77 3.75
CA ARG A 79 6.18 10.88 5.21
C ARG A 79 6.97 12.07 5.70
N ILE A 80 6.27 13.00 6.36
CA ILE A 80 6.87 14.17 6.98
C ILE A 80 7.02 13.93 8.50
N PRO A 81 8.21 14.13 9.08
CA PRO A 81 8.44 13.99 10.52
C PRO A 81 7.41 14.79 11.33
N HIS A 82 6.84 14.16 12.37
CA HIS A 82 5.82 14.73 13.26
C HIS A 82 4.47 15.13 12.60
N VAL A 83 4.35 15.08 11.27
CA VAL A 83 3.13 15.43 10.54
C VAL A 83 2.39 14.18 10.07
N GLY A 84 3.12 13.14 9.64
CA GLY A 84 2.56 11.89 9.12
C GLY A 84 2.65 11.81 7.59
N ALA A 85 1.78 11.01 6.98
CA ALA A 85 1.71 10.86 5.53
C ALA A 85 1.03 12.06 4.87
N ARG A 86 1.55 12.48 3.70
CA ARG A 86 1.04 13.61 2.92
C ARG A 86 1.05 13.27 1.43
N VAL A 87 0.01 13.67 0.70
CA VAL A 87 0.02 13.58 -0.78
C VAL A 87 1.09 14.52 -1.31
N ILE A 88 1.95 14.03 -2.21
CA ILE A 88 3.02 14.87 -2.76
C ILE A 88 2.45 16.05 -3.56
N THR A 89 3.19 17.15 -3.59
CA THR A 89 2.90 18.29 -4.46
C THR A 89 3.93 18.33 -5.57
N PHE A 90 3.47 18.33 -6.82
CA PHE A 90 4.34 18.69 -7.94
C PHE A 90 4.25 20.20 -8.17
N SER A 91 5.39 20.88 -8.29
CA SER A 91 5.42 22.20 -8.91
C SER A 91 5.34 22.05 -10.43
N ALA A 92 4.80 23.06 -11.12
CA ALA A 92 4.73 23.07 -12.59
C ALA A 92 6.12 22.84 -13.21
N ASP A 93 7.15 23.47 -12.64
CA ASP A 93 8.54 23.33 -13.09
C ASP A 93 9.05 21.88 -13.01
N LYS A 94 8.67 21.17 -11.94
CA LYS A 94 9.10 19.79 -11.69
C LYS A 94 8.36 18.77 -12.57
N LEU A 95 7.13 19.09 -12.98
CA LEU A 95 6.43 18.34 -14.01
C LEU A 95 7.10 18.51 -15.37
N LEU A 96 7.45 19.75 -15.73
CA LEU A 96 8.13 20.03 -17.00
C LEU A 96 9.48 19.31 -17.12
N GLU A 97 10.29 19.29 -16.05
CA GLU A 97 11.52 18.49 -16.00
C GLU A 97 11.26 16.99 -16.19
N LEU A 98 10.21 16.44 -15.55
CA LEU A 98 9.87 15.02 -15.66
C LEU A 98 9.42 14.65 -17.08
N TYR A 99 8.68 15.54 -17.75
CA TYR A 99 8.25 15.34 -19.14
C TYR A 99 9.40 15.47 -20.14
N ALA A 100 10.40 16.32 -19.88
CA ALA A 100 11.57 16.48 -20.75
C ALA A 100 12.36 15.17 -20.93
N VAL A 101 12.31 14.25 -19.96
CA VAL A 101 12.99 12.94 -20.03
C VAL A 101 12.28 11.94 -20.96
N ARG A 102 10.99 12.14 -21.27
CA ARG A 102 10.21 11.23 -22.12
C ARG A 102 10.35 11.51 -23.62
N GLU A 103 10.92 12.65 -24.01
CA GLU A 103 11.12 13.05 -25.41
C GLU A 103 12.57 12.85 -25.92
N LEU A 104 13.47 12.28 -25.11
CA LEU A 104 14.84 11.92 -25.51
C LEU A 104 14.95 10.44 -25.87
#